data_AF-A0A4Q5P3Z3-F1
#
_entry.id   AF-A0A4Q5P3Z3-F1
#
_cell.length_a   1.000
_cell.length_b   1.000
_cell.length_c   1.000
_cell.angle_alpha   90.00
_cell.angle_beta   90.00
_cell.angle_gamma   90.00
#
_symmetry.space_group_name_H-M   'P 1'
#
loop_
_entity.id
_entity.type
_entity.pdbx_description
1 polymer ?
#
loop_
_entity_poly.entity_id
_entity_poly.type
_entity_poly.pdbx_seq_one_letter_code
_entity_poly.pdbx_strand_id
1 'polypeptide(L)' 'MGKTARNERRKLKASWYNSLSSACVTVGMLSPAAAYLIGALKTPMDASFVALLCVIFTSGSAILHFIGQDQLKELED' A
#
# COMPACT_ATOMS: atom_id res chain seq x y z
N MET A 1 -30.76 11.12 6.84
CA MET A 1 -29.39 11.42 6.37
C MET A 1 -29.29 10.97 4.92
N GLY A 2 -29.10 11.91 3.98
CA GLY A 2 -29.23 11.66 2.54
C GLY A 2 -28.20 10.67 2.01
N LYS A 3 -28.59 9.85 1.03
CA LYS A 3 -27.76 8.86 0.33
C LYS A 3 -26.40 9.45 -0.13
N THR A 4 -26.38 10.75 -0.45
CA THR A 4 -25.19 11.54 -0.82
C THR A 4 -24.10 11.53 0.24
N ALA A 5 -24.43 11.72 1.52
CA ALA A 5 -23.45 11.78 2.61
C ALA A 5 -22.80 10.41 2.88
N ARG A 6 -23.50 9.31 2.58
CA ARG A 6 -22.95 7.95 2.69
C ARG A 6 -22.00 7.64 1.54
N ASN A 7 -22.32 8.10 0.33
CA ASN A 7 -21.46 7.92 -0.86
C ASN A 7 -20.17 8.74 -0.78
N GLU A 8 -20.22 9.97 -0.29
CA GLU A 8 -19.00 10.77 -0.08
C GLU A 8 -18.05 10.13 0.93
N ARG A 9 -18.58 9.59 2.04
CA ARG A 9 -17.78 8.87 3.04
C ARG A 9 -17.11 7.63 2.47
N ARG A 10 -17.80 6.87 1.61
CA ARG A 10 -17.21 5.71 0.93
C ARG A 10 -16.13 6.12 -0.07
N LYS A 11 -16.34 7.19 -0.86
CA LYS A 11 -15.30 7.75 -1.77
C LYS A 11 -14.05 8.22 -1.01
N LEU A 12 -14.23 8.91 0.11
CA LEU A 12 -13.12 9.35 0.97
C LEU A 12 -12.33 8.16 1.54
N LYS A 13 -13.02 7.10 1.97
CA LYS A 13 -12.36 5.86 2.40
C LYS A 13 -11.57 5.20 1.27
N ALA A 14 -12.16 5.06 0.07
CA ALA A 14 -11.47 4.48 -1.08
C ALA A 14 -10.19 5.27 -1.45
N SER A 15 -10.27 6.61 -1.44
CA SER A 15 -9.11 7.48 -1.67
C SER A 15 -8.02 7.31 -0.60
N TRP A 16 -8.43 7.14 0.66
CA TRP A 16 -7.51 6.85 1.77
C TRP A 16 -6.81 5.51 1.61
N TYR A 17 -7.54 4.45 1.24
CA TYR A 17 -6.94 3.14 0.98
C TYR A 17 -5.97 3.16 -0.20
N ASN A 18 -6.30 3.89 -1.27
CA ASN A 18 -5.40 4.03 -2.41
C ASN A 18 -4.11 4.79 -2.04
N SER A 19 -4.24 5.86 -1.25
CA SER A 19 -3.10 6.64 -0.74
C SER A 19 -2.22 5.83 0.21
N LEU A 20 -2.83 5.01 1.08
CA LEU A 20 -2.10 4.10 1.96
C LEU A 20 -1.38 3.00 1.18
N SER A 21 -2.02 2.45 0.15
CA SER A 21 -1.41 1.45 -0.73
C SER A 21 -0.20 2.02 -1.45
N SER A 22 -0.32 3.22 -2.05
CA SER A 22 0.82 3.88 -2.68
C SER A 22 1.94 4.21 -1.68
N ALA A 23 1.59 4.64 -0.46
CA ALA A 23 2.57 4.89 0.59
C ALA A 23 3.31 3.60 1.01
N CYS A 24 2.60 2.48 1.16
CA CYS A 24 3.21 1.18 1.46
C CYS A 24 4.18 0.72 0.36
N VAL A 25 3.81 0.83 -0.91
CA VAL A 25 4.73 0.50 -2.03
C VAL A 25 5.95 1.41 -2.02
N THR A 26 5.72 2.70 -1.83
CA THR A 26 6.78 3.72 -1.82
C THR A 26 7.77 3.44 -0.69
N VAL A 27 7.29 3.21 0.53
CA VAL A 27 8.14 2.88 1.69
C VAL A 27 8.80 1.51 1.52
N GLY A 28 8.08 0.51 1.02
CA GLY A 28 8.61 -0.84 0.78
C GLY A 28 9.75 -0.88 -0.24
N MET A 29 9.69 -0.04 -1.27
CA MET A 29 10.76 0.09 -2.27
C MET A 29 11.87 1.05 -1.86
N LEU A 30 11.55 2.17 -1.21
CA LEU A 30 12.58 3.15 -0.80
C LEU A 30 13.32 2.74 0.47
N SER A 31 12.73 1.95 1.37
CA SER A 31 13.38 1.57 2.63
C SER A 31 14.65 0.74 2.42
N PRO A 32 14.69 -0.29 1.54
CA PRO A 32 15.93 -1.00 1.22
C PRO A 32 16.97 -0.10 0.55
N ALA A 33 16.55 0.76 -0.38
CA ALA A 33 17.43 1.71 -1.06
C ALA A 33 18.04 2.73 -0.10
N ALA A 34 17.24 3.27 0.82
CA ALA A 34 17.70 4.16 1.87
C ALA A 34 18.65 3.43 2.84
N ALA A 35 18.31 2.23 3.28
CA ALA A 35 19.16 1.45 4.19
C ALA A 35 20.53 1.12 3.58
N TYR A 36 20.60 0.91 2.26
CA TYR A 36 21.84 0.76 1.50
C TYR A 36 22.63 2.09 1.44
N LEU A 37 21.97 3.20 1.08
CA LEU A 37 22.62 4.52 0.92
C LEU A 37 23.19 5.09 2.22
N ILE A 38 22.54 4.87 3.37
CA ILE A 38 22.97 5.42 4.66
C ILE A 38 24.06 4.54 5.31
N GLY A 39 24.46 3.43 4.68
CA GLY A 39 25.45 2.50 5.23
C GLY A 39 24.99 1.80 6.52
N ALA A 40 23.69 1.82 6.80
CA ALA A 40 23.09 1.18 7.98
C ALA A 40 23.23 -0.35 7.92
N LEU A 41 23.33 -0.92 6.72
CA LEU A 41 23.71 -2.32 6.52
C LEU A 41 25.22 -2.49 6.44
N LYS A 42 25.81 -2.97 7.54
CA LYS A 42 27.21 -3.43 7.59
C LYS A 42 27.43 -4.78 6.89
N THR A 43 26.36 -5.51 6.60
CA THR A 43 26.39 -6.81 5.93
C THR A 43 25.74 -6.71 4.56
N PRO A 44 26.25 -7.41 3.53
CA PRO A 44 25.58 -7.47 2.24
C PRO A 44 24.17 -8.01 2.45
N MET A 45 23.18 -7.21 2.04
CA MET A 45 21.76 -7.53 2.18
C MET A 45 21.50 -8.83 1.43
N ASP A 46 21.07 -9.88 2.13
CA ASP A 46 20.76 -11.16 1.52
C ASP A 46 19.66 -10.95 0.48
N ALA A 47 19.91 -11.36 -0.77
CA ALA A 47 18.96 -11.20 -1.87
C ALA A 47 17.60 -11.85 -1.53
N SER A 48 17.61 -12.91 -0.72
CA SER A 48 16.42 -13.59 -0.21
C SER A 48 15.60 -12.67 0.70
N PHE A 49 16.25 -11.87 1.55
CA PHE A 49 15.59 -10.93 2.45
C PHE A 49 14.95 -9.77 1.70
N VAL A 50 15.63 -9.25 0.68
CA VAL A 50 15.10 -8.19 -0.20
C VAL A 50 13.91 -8.70 -1.01
N ALA A 51 14.01 -9.93 -1.55
CA ALA A 51 12.91 -10.56 -2.28
C ALA A 51 11.68 -10.77 -1.38
N LEU A 52 11.88 -11.23 -0.15
CA LEU A 52 10.81 -11.47 0.82
C LEU A 52 10.11 -10.15 1.20
N LEU A 53 10.88 -9.08 1.45
CA LEU A 53 10.33 -7.74 1.66
C LEU A 53 9.51 -7.24 0.46
N CYS A 54 10.04 -7.39 -0.77
CA CYS A 54 9.30 -7.01 -1.97
C CYS A 54 7.97 -7.79 -2.09
N VAL A 55 7.99 -9.09 -1.82
CA VAL A 55 6.77 -9.92 -1.86
C VAL A 55 5.77 -9.48 -0.80
N ILE A 56 6.20 -9.24 0.45
CA ILE A 56 5.32 -8.79 1.53
C ILE A 56 4.69 -7.43 1.20
N PHE A 57 5.49 -6.46 0.77
CA PHE A 57 4.99 -5.12 0.49
C PHE A 57 4.10 -5.08 -0.76
N THR A 58 4.43 -5.86 -1.79
CA THR A 58 3.62 -5.94 -3.02
C THR A 58 2.31 -6.68 -2.78
N SER A 59 2.32 -7.78 -2.03
CA SER A 59 1.09 -8.50 -1.65
C SER A 59 0.22 -7.68 -0.71
N GLY A 60 0.81 -6.99 0.28
CA GLY A 60 0.08 -6.07 1.16
C GLY A 60 -0.57 -4.92 0.39
N SER A 61 0.16 -4.32 -0.55
CA SER A 61 -0.38 -3.28 -1.44
C SER A 61 -1.53 -3.78 -2.31
N ALA A 62 -1.39 -4.97 -2.90
CA ALA A 62 -2.43 -5.59 -3.71
C ALA A 62 -3.71 -5.82 -2.89
N ILE A 63 -3.58 -6.35 -1.68
CA ILE A 63 -4.73 -6.57 -0.77
C ILE A 63 -5.43 -5.24 -0.46
N LEU A 64 -4.68 -4.19 -0.12
CA LEU A 64 -5.27 -2.86 0.12
C LEU A 64 -5.95 -2.29 -1.14
N HIS A 65 -5.39 -2.52 -2.32
CA HIS A 65 -5.98 -2.08 -3.58
C HIS A 65 -7.29 -2.81 -3.88
N PHE A 66 -7.33 -4.14 -3.69
CA PHE A 66 -8.56 -4.93 -3.87
C PHE A 66 -9.64 -4.55 -2.86
N ILE A 67 -9.30 -4.31 -1.59
CA ILE A 67 -10.27 -3.82 -0.59
C ILE A 67 -10.83 -2.44 -0.99
N GLY A 68 -9.99 -1.54 -1.51
CA GLY A 68 -10.43 -0.25 -2.01
C GLY A 68 -11.36 -0.36 -3.23
N GLN A 69 -11.07 -1.28 -4.15
CA GLN A 69 -11.91 -1.58 -5.31
C GLN A 69 -13.25 -2.20 -4.94
N ASP A 70 -13.27 -3.11 -3.97
CA ASP A 70 -14.51 -3.75 -3.50
C ASP A 70 -15.48 -2.72 -2.89
N GLN A 71 -14.96 -1.78 -2.10
CA GLN A 71 -15.74 -0.66 -1.54
C GLN A 71 -16.27 0.31 -2.62
N LEU A 72 -15.62 0.39 -3.78
CA LEU A 72 -16.07 1.19 -4.92
C LEU A 72 -17.14 0.44 -5.74
N LYS A 73 -17.01 -0.87 -5.93
CA LYS A 73 -18.05 -1.70 -6.58
C LYS A 73 -19.38 -1.63 -5.83
N GLU A 74 -19.32 -1.66 -4.51
CA GLU A 74 -20.50 -1.55 -3.64
C GLU A 74 -21.20 -0.16 -3.68
N LEU A 75 -20.67 0.81 -4.43
CA LEU A 75 -21.30 2.10 -4.72
C LEU A 75 -21.99 2.15 -6.09
N GLU A 76 -21.66 1.22 -6.98
CA GLU A 76 -22.20 1.13 -8.35
C GLU A 76 -23.49 0.28 -8.40
N ASP A 77 -23.67 -0.64 -7.44
CA ASP A 77 -24.91 -1.39 -7.14
C ASP A 77 -25.86 -0.62 -6.18
#